data_AF-A0A0L7QXN0-F1
#
_entry.id   AF-A0A0L7QXN0-F1
#
_cell.length_a   1.000
_cell.length_b   1.000
_cell.length_c   1.000
_cell.angle_alpha   90.00
_cell.angle_beta   90.00
_cell.angle_gamma   90.00
#
_symmetry.space_group_name_H-M   'P 1'
#
loop_
_entity.id
_entity.type
_entity.pdbx_description
1 polymer ?
#
loop_
_entity_poly.entity_id
_entity_poly.type
_entity_poly.pdbx_seq_one_letter_code
_entity_poly.pdbx_strand_id
1 'polypeptide(L)'
;MDSSVEADSGMGSIDAHSTEVKSLLPDDEDDEEDESLAERLFGLTEMFPEEVRNLGYNVGTCLCNCVKGLYAFSCSAAWLFFSSSVILFAPVLYEIERVQMEEAQRAQQKQVLLGPSKAMSNVNASSLPMAPPVQR
;
A
#
# COMPACT_ATOMS: atom_id res chain seq x y z
N MET A 1 -23.18 86.07 7.67
CA MET A 1 -22.79 86.42 9.06
C MET A 1 -23.28 85.27 9.91
N ASP A 2 -22.52 84.48 10.65
CA ASP A 2 -21.13 84.50 11.14
C ASP A 2 -20.87 83.00 11.49
N SER A 3 -19.74 82.36 11.15
CA SER A 3 -18.51 82.33 11.96
C SER A 3 -18.78 82.17 13.48
N SER A 4 -18.11 81.37 14.29
CA SER A 4 -16.99 80.43 14.17
C SER A 4 -17.05 79.57 15.45
N VAL A 5 -16.53 78.35 15.35
CA VAL A 5 -15.70 77.64 16.36
C VAL A 5 -15.78 78.12 17.82
N GLU A 6 -16.30 77.26 18.70
CA GLU A 6 -15.64 77.02 20.00
C GLU A 6 -15.42 75.52 20.17
N ALA A 7 -14.14 75.15 20.05
CA ALA A 7 -13.61 73.92 20.59
C ALA A 7 -13.49 74.12 22.11
N ASP A 8 -14.16 73.28 22.90
CA ASP A 8 -13.78 73.09 24.29
C ASP A 8 -13.36 71.65 24.53
N SER A 9 -12.23 71.58 25.20
CA SER A 9 -11.48 70.41 25.59
C SER A 9 -12.25 69.60 26.63
N GLY A 10 -12.39 68.31 26.37
CA GLY A 10 -12.78 67.34 27.39
C GLY A 10 -12.00 66.04 27.20
N MET A 11 -10.68 66.13 27.17
CA MET A 11 -9.82 64.94 27.19
C MET A 11 -9.79 64.38 28.62
N GLY A 12 -10.54 63.30 28.85
CA GLY A 12 -10.40 62.41 30.02
C GLY A 12 -10.54 60.98 29.50
N SER A 13 -9.43 60.43 28.99
CA SER A 13 -8.65 59.43 29.70
C SER A 13 -9.40 58.10 29.85
N ILE A 14 -9.07 57.19 28.92
CA ILE A 14 -8.71 55.78 29.10
C ILE A 14 -9.26 55.03 30.33
N ASP A 15 -9.61 53.77 30.03
CA ASP A 15 -9.72 52.64 30.95
C ASP A 15 -11.05 52.49 31.69
N ALA A 16 -11.97 51.79 31.03
CA ALA A 16 -12.54 50.58 31.61
C ALA A 16 -13.17 49.77 30.48
N HIS A 17 -12.39 48.84 29.94
CA HIS A 17 -12.92 47.57 29.47
C HIS A 17 -14.01 47.15 30.47
N SER A 18 -15.25 47.06 29.99
CA SER A 18 -16.40 46.61 30.75
C SER A 18 -16.17 45.14 31.13
N THR A 19 -15.31 44.93 32.13
CA THR A 19 -14.82 43.65 32.64
C THR A 19 -15.62 43.22 33.87
N GLU A 20 -16.82 43.74 34.09
CA GLU A 20 -17.54 43.49 35.36
C GLU A 20 -18.95 42.93 35.18
N VAL A 21 -19.24 42.34 34.00
CA VAL A 21 -20.41 41.46 33.83
C VAL A 21 -20.06 40.06 33.33
N LYS A 22 -18.80 39.80 32.96
CA LYS A 22 -18.27 38.45 32.66
C LYS A 22 -17.58 37.86 33.89
N SER A 23 -18.25 37.83 35.05
CA SER A 23 -17.68 37.19 36.24
C SER A 23 -18.70 36.45 37.12
N LEU A 24 -19.97 36.36 36.70
CA LEU A 24 -21.02 35.65 37.44
C LEU A 24 -21.85 34.66 36.62
N LEU A 25 -21.44 34.37 35.40
CA LEU A 25 -21.79 33.09 34.81
C LEU A 25 -20.58 32.18 35.03
N PRO A 26 -20.76 30.92 35.48
CA PRO A 26 -19.76 29.93 35.13
C PRO A 26 -19.53 30.09 33.63
N ASP A 27 -18.26 30.13 33.24
CA ASP A 27 -17.87 29.80 31.87
C ASP A 27 -18.34 28.34 31.74
N ASP A 28 -19.64 28.15 31.48
CA ASP A 28 -20.17 26.91 30.95
C ASP A 28 -19.39 26.79 29.66
N GLU A 29 -18.39 25.93 29.74
CA GLU A 29 -17.60 25.47 28.62
C GLU A 29 -18.61 25.24 27.50
N ASP A 30 -18.54 26.06 26.44
CA ASP A 30 -19.09 25.70 25.14
C ASP A 30 -18.26 24.49 24.67
N ASP A 31 -18.44 23.35 25.34
CA ASP A 31 -18.20 22.00 24.86
C ASP A 31 -19.27 21.72 23.78
N GLU A 32 -19.33 22.57 22.75
CA GLU A 32 -19.93 22.18 21.49
C GLU A 32 -19.01 21.07 20.95
N GLU A 33 -19.39 19.83 21.22
CA GLU A 33 -18.73 18.65 20.68
C GLU A 33 -18.55 18.84 19.17
N ASP A 34 -17.29 18.90 18.70
CA ASP A 34 -16.97 19.05 17.28
C ASP A 34 -17.72 17.98 16.48
N GLU A 35 -18.74 18.39 15.71
CA GLU A 35 -19.52 17.48 14.88
C GLU A 35 -18.58 16.58 14.06
N SER A 36 -18.70 15.28 14.26
CA SER A 36 -17.92 14.32 13.52
C SER A 36 -18.28 14.37 12.03
N LEU A 37 -17.31 14.03 11.17
CA LEU A 37 -17.59 13.88 9.74
C LEU A 37 -18.72 12.87 9.48
N ALA A 38 -18.89 11.89 10.36
CA ALA A 38 -19.97 10.91 10.29
C ALA A 38 -21.34 11.55 10.55
N GLU A 39 -21.46 12.43 11.54
CA GLU A 39 -22.71 13.18 11.83
C GLU A 39 -23.07 14.13 10.70
N ARG A 40 -22.07 14.83 10.13
CA ARG A 40 -22.29 15.69 8.95
C ARG A 40 -22.74 14.88 7.73
N LEU A 41 -22.09 13.74 7.47
CA LEU A 41 -22.52 12.82 6.42
C LEU A 41 -23.92 12.30 6.68
N PHE A 42 -24.21 11.92 7.93
CA PHE A 42 -25.51 11.39 8.34
C PHE A 42 -26.64 12.41 8.16
N GLY A 43 -26.44 13.65 8.63
CA GLY A 43 -27.36 14.77 8.43
C GLY A 43 -27.51 15.15 6.96
N LEU A 44 -26.45 15.07 6.15
CA LEU A 44 -26.58 15.24 4.71
C LEU A 44 -27.40 14.11 4.08
N THR A 45 -27.34 12.87 4.60
CA THR A 45 -28.23 11.78 4.14
C THR A 45 -29.70 12.03 4.44
N GLU A 46 -30.00 12.84 5.46
CA GLU A 46 -31.36 13.15 5.92
C GLU A 46 -32.11 14.06 4.93
N MET A 47 -31.38 14.86 4.13
CA MET A 47 -31.98 15.67 3.07
C MET A 47 -32.40 14.86 1.84
N PHE A 48 -32.04 13.58 1.76
CA PHE A 48 -32.31 12.73 0.60
C PHE A 48 -33.48 11.76 0.82
N PRO A 49 -34.24 11.42 -0.24
CA PRO A 49 -35.36 10.47 -0.13
C PRO A 49 -34.90 9.06 0.26
N GLU A 50 -35.79 8.32 0.93
CA GLU A 50 -35.47 7.01 1.50
C GLU A 50 -34.98 6.00 0.45
N GLU A 51 -35.45 6.12 -0.79
CA GLU A 51 -35.05 5.27 -1.92
C GLU A 51 -33.55 5.36 -2.23
N VAL A 52 -32.95 6.57 -2.23
CA VAL A 52 -31.53 6.71 -2.54
C VAL A 52 -30.64 6.22 -1.38
N ARG A 53 -31.12 6.35 -0.15
CA ARG A 53 -30.42 5.85 1.04
C ARG A 53 -30.46 4.32 1.09
N ASN A 54 -31.59 3.71 0.76
CA ASN A 54 -31.72 2.25 0.61
C ASN A 54 -30.89 1.72 -0.56
N LEU A 55 -30.83 2.43 -1.69
CA LEU A 55 -29.95 2.08 -2.80
C LEU A 55 -28.48 2.11 -2.37
N GLY A 56 -28.04 3.16 -1.69
CA GLY A 56 -26.67 3.26 -1.17
C GLY A 56 -26.33 2.13 -0.19
N TYR A 57 -27.25 1.81 0.72
CA TYR A 57 -27.10 0.68 1.64
C TYR A 57 -27.03 -0.67 0.91
N ASN A 58 -27.91 -0.90 -0.07
CA ASN A 58 -27.93 -2.13 -0.85
C ASN A 58 -26.68 -2.28 -1.73
N VAL A 59 -26.19 -1.17 -2.32
CA VAL A 59 -24.94 -1.17 -3.09
C VAL A 59 -23.73 -1.41 -2.18
N GLY A 60 -23.68 -0.77 -1.01
CA GLY A 60 -22.61 -0.97 -0.04
C GLY A 60 -22.56 -2.41 0.49
N THR A 61 -23.71 -2.97 0.85
CA THR A 61 -23.82 -4.38 1.30
C THR A 61 -23.55 -5.36 0.16
N CYS A 62 -24.03 -5.09 -1.06
CA CYS A 62 -23.70 -5.86 -2.26
C CYS A 62 -22.20 -5.86 -2.53
N LEU A 63 -21.54 -4.70 -2.46
CA LEU A 63 -20.10 -4.58 -2.66
C LEU A 63 -19.33 -5.36 -1.59
N CYS A 64 -19.71 -5.23 -0.32
CA CYS A 64 -19.08 -5.97 0.78
C CYS A 64 -19.22 -7.49 0.59
N ASN A 65 -20.41 -7.95 0.20
CA ASN A 65 -20.66 -9.36 -0.12
C ASN A 65 -19.90 -9.81 -1.38
N CYS A 66 -19.80 -8.95 -2.41
CA CYS A 66 -19.06 -9.23 -3.62
C CYS A 66 -17.57 -9.35 -3.34
N VAL A 67 -16.97 -8.45 -2.56
CA VAL A 67 -15.55 -8.52 -2.17
C VAL A 67 -15.28 -9.81 -1.40
N LYS A 68 -16.15 -10.14 -0.43
CA LYS A 68 -16.04 -11.39 0.33
C LYS A 68 -16.16 -12.62 -0.56
N GLY A 69 -17.10 -12.62 -1.50
CA GLY A 69 -17.32 -13.69 -2.48
C GLY A 69 -16.17 -13.83 -3.47
N LEU A 70 -15.70 -12.73 -4.03
CA LEU A 70 -14.56 -12.67 -4.95
C LEU A 70 -13.27 -13.11 -4.27
N TYR A 71 -13.08 -12.79 -2.99
CA TYR A 71 -11.93 -13.26 -2.21
C TYR A 71 -11.97 -14.78 -2.00
N ALA A 72 -13.13 -15.32 -1.61
CA ALA A 72 -13.28 -16.77 -1.45
C ALA A 72 -13.14 -17.51 -2.79
N PHE A 73 -13.73 -16.94 -3.85
CA PHE A 73 -13.63 -17.46 -5.22
C PHE A 73 -12.20 -17.40 -5.72
N SER A 74 -11.48 -16.29 -5.54
CA SER A 74 -10.10 -16.14 -6.01
C SER A 74 -9.17 -17.11 -5.28
N CYS A 75 -9.35 -17.31 -3.97
CA CYS A 75 -8.59 -18.30 -3.21
C CYS A 75 -8.85 -19.73 -3.73
N SER A 76 -10.13 -20.08 -3.97
CA SER A 76 -10.52 -21.39 -4.51
C SER A 76 -10.03 -21.60 -5.94
N ALA A 77 -10.18 -20.59 -6.79
CA ALA A 77 -9.72 -20.61 -8.18
C ALA A 77 -8.20 -20.69 -8.23
N ALA A 78 -7.47 -19.90 -7.44
CA ALA A 78 -6.01 -19.97 -7.36
C ALA A 78 -5.54 -21.35 -6.93
N TRP A 79 -6.21 -21.97 -5.96
CA TRP A 79 -5.91 -23.34 -5.54
C TRP A 79 -6.10 -24.35 -6.68
N LEU A 80 -7.22 -24.26 -7.40
CA LEU A 80 -7.49 -25.14 -8.54
C LEU A 80 -6.53 -24.90 -9.70
N PHE A 81 -6.27 -23.64 -10.05
CA PHE A 81 -5.32 -23.28 -11.11
C PHE A 81 -3.90 -23.74 -10.76
N PHE A 82 -3.45 -23.53 -9.53
CA PHE A 82 -2.14 -23.94 -9.09
C PHE A 82 -2.01 -25.47 -9.08
N SER A 83 -2.99 -26.16 -8.49
CA SER A 83 -3.00 -27.64 -8.44
C SER A 83 -3.07 -28.25 -9.84
N SER A 84 -3.93 -27.70 -10.71
CA SER A 84 -4.08 -28.14 -12.09
C SER A 84 -2.81 -27.88 -12.91
N SER A 85 -2.22 -26.69 -12.77
CA SER A 85 -0.96 -26.31 -13.39
C SER A 85 0.15 -27.31 -13.07
N VAL A 86 0.34 -27.65 -11.79
CA VAL A 86 1.37 -28.61 -11.37
C VAL A 86 1.23 -29.98 -12.04
N ILE A 87 0.00 -30.52 -12.12
CA ILE A 87 -0.24 -31.84 -12.73
C ILE A 87 0.03 -31.80 -14.25
N LEU A 88 -0.30 -30.70 -14.92
CA LEU A 88 -0.05 -30.49 -16.34
C LEU A 88 1.44 -30.29 -16.66
N PHE A 89 2.16 -29.58 -15.80
CA PHE A 89 3.59 -29.29 -16.01
C PHE A 89 4.49 -30.47 -15.64
N ALA A 90 4.05 -31.42 -14.82
CA ALA A 90 4.88 -32.56 -14.43
C ALA A 90 5.39 -33.41 -15.63
N PRO A 91 4.57 -33.80 -16.62
CA PRO A 91 5.06 -34.46 -17.84
C PRO A 91 5.97 -33.56 -18.69
N VAL A 92 5.61 -32.28 -18.84
CA VAL A 92 6.36 -31.30 -19.64
C VAL A 92 7.77 -31.06 -19.06
N LEU A 93 7.87 -30.92 -17.73
CA LEU A 93 9.15 -30.79 -17.03
C LEU A 93 10.01 -32.03 -17.21
N TYR A 94 9.43 -33.22 -17.14
CA TYR A 94 10.16 -34.47 -17.36
C TYR A 94 10.77 -34.56 -18.76
N GLU A 95 10.04 -34.10 -19.78
CA GLU A 95 10.59 -34.03 -21.15
C GLU A 95 11.76 -33.05 -21.25
N ILE A 96 11.65 -31.87 -20.62
CA ILE A 96 12.71 -30.85 -20.63
C ILE A 96 13.97 -31.34 -19.88
N GLU A 97 13.79 -31.98 -18.72
CA GLU A 97 14.91 -32.52 -17.93
C GLU A 97 15.65 -33.62 -18.67
N ARG A 98 14.95 -34.50 -19.38
CA ARG A 98 15.61 -35.54 -20.19
C ARG A 98 16.47 -34.96 -21.30
N VAL A 99 15.97 -33.94 -21.98
CA VAL A 99 16.73 -33.23 -23.03
C VAL A 99 17.95 -32.53 -22.42
N GLN A 100 17.80 -31.89 -21.25
CA GLN A 100 18.95 -31.29 -20.55
C GLN A 100 19.97 -32.31 -20.06
N MET A 101 19.56 -33.48 -19.58
CA MET A 101 20.47 -34.53 -19.11
C MET A 101 21.33 -35.08 -20.24
N GLU A 102 20.77 -35.23 -21.44
CA GLU A 102 21.53 -35.67 -22.63
C GLU A 102 22.58 -34.63 -23.05
N GLU A 103 22.23 -33.34 -23.02
CA GLU A 103 23.17 -32.27 -23.33
C GLU A 103 24.25 -32.10 -22.26
N ALA A 104 23.89 -32.24 -20.98
CA ALA A 104 24.83 -32.18 -19.86
C ALA A 104 25.82 -33.36 -19.88
N GLN A 105 25.34 -34.58 -20.16
CA GLN A 105 26.22 -35.73 -20.34
C GLN A 105 27.11 -35.57 -21.58
N ARG A 106 26.60 -35.02 -22.67
CA ARG A 106 27.42 -34.75 -23.87
C ARG A 106 28.47 -33.67 -23.60
N ALA A 107 28.17 -32.67 -22.79
CA ALA A 107 29.13 -31.66 -22.34
C ALA A 107 30.19 -32.27 -21.41
N GLN A 108 29.79 -33.13 -20.48
CA GLN A 108 30.68 -33.88 -19.58
C GLN A 108 31.59 -34.85 -20.34
N GLN A 109 31.04 -35.61 -21.29
CA GLN A 109 31.83 -36.51 -22.16
C GLN A 109 32.82 -35.72 -23.00
N LYS A 110 32.43 -34.56 -23.54
CA LYS A 110 33.36 -33.66 -24.22
C LYS A 110 34.44 -33.16 -23.26
N GLN A 111 34.12 -32.75 -22.03
CA GLN A 111 35.09 -32.30 -21.02
C GLN A 111 36.01 -33.42 -20.49
N VAL A 112 35.55 -34.67 -20.39
CA VAL A 112 36.36 -35.82 -19.96
C VAL A 112 37.24 -36.33 -21.10
N LEU A 113 36.72 -36.39 -22.33
CA LEU A 113 37.49 -36.82 -23.50
C LEU A 113 38.48 -35.74 -23.96
N LEU A 114 38.22 -34.47 -23.62
CA LEU A 114 39.18 -33.39 -23.79
C LEU A 114 40.01 -33.12 -22.52
N GLY A 115 39.64 -33.71 -21.39
CA GLY A 115 40.14 -33.33 -20.06
C GLY A 115 39.99 -31.83 -19.77
N PRO A 116 40.21 -31.40 -18.53
CA PRO A 116 40.56 -30.01 -18.22
C PRO A 116 41.80 -29.48 -19.01
N SER A 117 42.48 -30.35 -19.76
CA SER A 117 43.77 -30.08 -20.39
C SER A 117 43.72 -29.62 -21.85
N LYS A 118 42.65 -29.81 -22.64
CA LYS A 118 42.67 -29.33 -24.05
C LYS A 118 42.43 -27.82 -24.21
N ALA A 119 41.86 -27.15 -23.21
CA ALA A 119 41.83 -25.68 -23.20
C ALA A 119 43.19 -25.09 -22.74
N MET A 120 44.01 -25.88 -22.05
CA MET A 120 45.30 -25.43 -21.52
C MET A 120 46.50 -25.88 -22.38
N SER A 121 46.33 -26.82 -23.31
CA SER A 121 47.42 -27.24 -24.22
C SER A 121 47.65 -26.28 -25.39
N ASN A 122 46.79 -25.27 -25.59
CA ASN A 122 47.00 -24.21 -26.60
C ASN A 122 47.29 -22.84 -25.96
N VAL A 123 47.30 -22.74 -24.63
CA VAL A 123 47.80 -21.60 -23.87
C VAL A 123 49.12 -22.07 -23.26
N ASN A 124 50.16 -21.98 -24.09
CA ASN A 124 51.49 -21.50 -23.71
C ASN A 124 51.92 -21.77 -22.25
N ALA A 125 52.60 -22.90 -22.00
CA ALA A 125 53.91 -22.99 -21.33
C ALA A 125 54.30 -22.03 -20.16
N SER A 126 53.40 -21.35 -19.45
CA SER A 126 53.76 -20.23 -18.55
C SER A 126 52.66 -19.80 -17.56
N SER A 127 51.91 -20.72 -16.93
CA SER A 127 51.21 -20.40 -15.67
C SER A 127 50.60 -21.65 -15.05
N LEU A 128 51.25 -22.20 -14.02
CA LEU A 128 50.74 -23.31 -13.22
C LEU A 128 49.49 -22.89 -12.43
N PRO A 129 48.35 -23.60 -12.50
CA PRO A 129 47.26 -23.41 -11.55
C PRO A 129 47.57 -24.12 -10.23
N MET A 130 47.63 -23.34 -9.15
CA MET A 130 47.81 -23.75 -7.75
C MET A 130 46.71 -24.74 -7.31
N ALA A 131 47.08 -25.82 -6.62
CA ALA A 131 46.15 -26.78 -6.02
C ALA A 131 45.40 -26.16 -4.82
N PRO A 132 44.12 -26.51 -4.57
CA PRO A 132 43.37 -25.97 -3.44
C PRO A 132 43.78 -26.64 -2.11
N PRO A 133 43.77 -25.90 -0.99
CA PRO A 133 44.19 -26.41 0.31
C PRO A 133 43.18 -27.41 0.90
N VAL A 134 43.69 -28.53 1.38
CA VAL A 134 42.96 -29.53 2.16
C VAL A 134 42.74 -28.97 3.57
N GLN A 135 41.50 -28.66 3.94
CA GLN A 135 41.15 -28.33 5.32
C GLN A 135 40.99 -29.63 6.12
N ARG A 136 41.71 -29.69 7.25
CA ARG A 136 41.58 -30.71 8.30
C ARG A 136 40.50 -30.31 9.29
#